data_AF-A0A3D1Z0H8-F1
#
_entry.id   AF-A0A3D1Z0H8-F1
#
_cell.length_a   1.000
_cell.length_b   1.000
_cell.length_c   1.000
_cell.angle_alpha   90.00
_cell.angle_beta   90.00
_cell.angle_gamma   90.00
#
_symmetry.space_group_name_H-M   'P 1'
#
loop_
_entity.id
_entity.type
_entity.pdbx_description
1 polymer ?
#
loop_
_entity_poly.entity_id
_entity_poly.type
_entity_poly.pdbx_seq_one_letter_code
_entity_poly.pdbx_strand_id
1 'polypeptide(L)'
;RIVYTDIMMDGAQTGVNLFATEELAENINIPVIASGGVSTLSDIRQIKPLQVAGVEGVIIGRALYENNFTLAEAIELARWDNANR
;
A
#
# COMPACT_ATOMS: atom_id res chain seq x y z
N ARG A 1 -0.58 -1.36 -15.20
CA ARG A 1 -0.21 -1.12 -13.79
C ARG A 1 1.28 -0.83 -13.70
N ILE A 2 1.70 -0.03 -12.73
CA ILE A 2 3.10 0.21 -12.36
C ILE A 2 3.31 -0.07 -10.88
N VAL A 3 4.55 -0.39 -10.50
CA VAL A 3 4.97 -0.46 -9.09
C VAL A 3 5.74 0.82 -8.77
N TYR A 4 5.28 1.54 -7.75
CA TYR A 4 5.97 2.70 -7.21
C TYR A 4 6.64 2.29 -5.90
N THR A 5 7.97 2.29 -5.88
CA THR A 5 8.74 2.04 -4.65
C THR A 5 9.34 3.34 -4.17
N ASP A 6 8.94 3.78 -2.97
CA ASP A 6 9.66 4.85 -2.28
C ASP A 6 10.94 4.29 -1.65
N ILE A 7 12.08 4.56 -2.29
CA ILE A 7 13.40 4.10 -1.86
C ILE A 7 13.84 4.71 -0.52
N MET A 8 13.30 5.87 -0.13
CA MET A 8 13.65 6.51 1.14
C MET A 8 12.96 5.82 2.32
N MET A 9 11.77 5.27 2.08
CA MET A 9 10.99 4.53 3.07
C MET A 9 11.29 3.02 3.05
N ASP A 10 11.84 2.51 1.96
CA ASP A 10 12.18 1.09 1.84
C ASP A 10 13.25 0.68 2.86
N GLY A 11 12.95 -0.36 3.64
CA GLY A 11 13.78 -0.80 4.77
C GLY A 11 13.75 0.09 6.03
N ALA A 12 13.19 1.31 5.96
CA ALA A 12 13.09 2.23 7.11
C ALA A 12 11.96 1.85 8.09
N GLN A 13 10.94 1.11 7.64
CA GLN A 13 9.76 0.71 8.42
C GLN A 13 8.98 1.86 9.06
N THR A 14 9.10 3.06 8.50
CA THR A 14 8.44 4.28 8.99
C THR A 14 7.04 4.50 8.44
N GLY A 15 6.51 3.55 7.66
CA GLY A 15 5.23 3.65 6.98
C GLY A 15 5.38 3.99 5.50
N VAL A 16 4.30 3.84 4.75
CA VAL A 16 4.25 4.14 3.30
C VAL A 16 4.11 5.64 3.09
N ASN A 17 4.76 6.17 2.05
CA ASN A 17 4.60 7.56 1.65
C ASN A 17 3.27 7.77 0.92
N LEU A 18 2.22 8.02 1.70
CA LEU A 18 0.85 8.19 1.21
C LEU A 18 0.73 9.37 0.24
N PHE A 19 1.34 10.51 0.59
CA PHE A 19 1.26 11.73 -0.21
C PHE A 19 1.86 11.52 -1.61
N ALA A 20 3.08 10.99 -1.70
CA ALA A 20 3.72 10.76 -3.00
C ALA A 20 3.02 9.66 -3.80
N THR A 21 2.46 8.65 -3.13
CA THR A 21 1.69 7.58 -3.78
C THR A 21 0.38 8.12 -4.37
N GLU A 22 -0.35 8.94 -3.61
CA GLU A 22 -1.60 9.58 -4.04
C GLU A 22 -1.34 10.55 -5.19
N GLU A 23 -0.37 11.45 -5.03
CA GLU A 23 0.01 12.43 -6.06
C GLU A 23 0.39 11.73 -7.37
N LEU A 24 1.19 10.65 -7.31
CA LEU A 24 1.53 9.88 -8.50
C LEU A 24 0.27 9.28 -9.15
N ALA A 25 -0.60 8.67 -8.35
CA ALA A 25 -1.79 7.98 -8.84
C ALA A 25 -2.78 8.97 -9.49
N GLU A 26 -2.99 10.15 -8.90
CA GLU A 26 -3.86 11.20 -9.47
C GLU A 26 -3.36 11.76 -10.81
N ASN A 27 -2.05 11.73 -11.06
CA ASN A 27 -1.44 12.30 -12.26
C ASN A 27 -1.30 11.31 -13.42
N ILE A 28 -1.66 10.03 -13.24
CA ILE A 28 -1.52 9.01 -14.28
C ILE A 28 -2.79 8.17 -14.45
N ASN A 29 -3.05 7.74 -15.68
CA ASN A 29 -4.16 6.82 -15.98
C ASN A 29 -3.76 5.34 -15.86
N ILE A 30 -2.65 5.03 -15.19
CA ILE A 30 -2.12 3.67 -15.04
C ILE A 30 -2.23 3.26 -13.56
N PRO A 31 -2.87 2.13 -13.23
CA PRO A 31 -3.02 1.69 -11.84
C PRO A 31 -1.68 1.58 -11.12
N VAL A 32 -1.63 2.06 -9.88
CA VAL A 32 -0.42 2.09 -9.04
C VAL A 32 -0.46 0.99 -7.99
N ILE A 33 0.65 0.28 -7.81
CA ILE A 33 0.91 -0.57 -6.65
C ILE A 33 1.94 0.15 -5.78
N ALA A 34 1.55 0.47 -4.54
CA ALA A 34 2.42 1.11 -3.56
C ALA A 34 3.46 0.11 -3.01
N SER A 35 4.71 0.53 -2.86
CA SER A 35 5.80 -0.28 -2.33
C SER A 35 6.78 0.61 -1.55
N GLY A 36 7.45 0.03 -0.55
CA GLY A 36 8.39 0.72 0.33
C GLY A 36 7.74 1.22 1.62
N GLY A 37 8.26 0.75 2.77
CA GLY A 37 7.94 1.32 4.08
C GLY A 37 6.79 0.70 4.88
N VAL A 38 6.00 -0.24 4.32
CA VAL A 38 4.93 -0.93 5.09
C VAL A 38 5.51 -1.62 6.33
N SER A 39 5.05 -1.24 7.52
CA SER A 39 5.51 -1.79 8.80
C SER A 39 4.38 -2.24 9.72
N THR A 40 3.17 -1.71 9.56
CA THR A 40 2.00 -2.00 10.40
C THR A 40 0.72 -2.20 9.59
N LEU A 41 -0.31 -2.80 10.21
CA LEU A 41 -1.66 -2.84 9.63
C LEU A 41 -2.25 -1.42 9.43
N SER A 42 -1.79 -0.42 10.17
CA SER A 42 -2.24 0.97 9.99
C SER A 42 -1.85 1.51 8.62
N ASP A 43 -0.69 1.11 8.08
CA ASP A 43 -0.26 1.54 6.75
C ASP A 43 -1.22 1.03 5.67
N ILE A 44 -1.63 -0.23 5.76
CA ILE A 44 -2.61 -0.84 4.84
C ILE A 44 -3.96 -0.11 4.94
N ARG A 45 -4.39 0.23 6.17
CA ARG A 45 -5.63 0.98 6.41
C ARG A 45 -5.60 2.37 5.75
N GLN A 46 -4.45 3.03 5.77
CA GLN A 46 -4.27 4.37 5.20
C GLN A 46 -4.12 4.37 3.68
N ILE A 47 -3.62 3.28 3.08
CA ILE A 47 -3.53 3.13 1.62
C ILE A 47 -4.89 2.84 1.01
N LYS A 48 -5.77 2.11 1.72
CA LYS A 48 -7.06 1.65 1.18
C LYS A 48 -7.94 2.77 0.56
N PRO A 49 -8.07 3.97 1.16
CA PRO A 49 -8.80 5.08 0.57
C PRO A 49 -8.21 5.59 -0.76
N LEU A 50 -6.90 5.42 -1.00
CA LEU A 50 -6.22 5.86 -2.23
C LEU A 50 -6.65 5.08 -3.48
N GLN A 51 -7.53 4.08 -3.32
CA GLN A 51 -8.19 3.43 -4.46
C GLN A 51 -8.87 4.44 -5.39
N VAL A 52 -9.46 5.51 -4.83
CA VAL A 52 -10.13 6.55 -5.64
C VAL A 52 -9.15 7.32 -6.52
N ALA A 53 -7.88 7.41 -6.11
CA ALA A 53 -6.80 8.01 -6.87
C ALA A 53 -6.16 7.05 -7.89
N GLY A 54 -6.48 5.75 -7.87
CA GLY A 54 -5.93 4.74 -8.78
C GLY A 54 -4.92 3.77 -8.17
N VAL A 55 -4.78 3.74 -6.83
CA VAL A 55 -3.97 2.75 -6.13
C VAL A 55 -4.73 1.41 -6.05
N GLU A 56 -4.21 0.36 -6.69
CA GLU A 56 -4.87 -0.96 -6.77
C GLU A 56 -4.23 -2.03 -5.87
N GLY A 57 -3.18 -1.69 -5.13
CA GLY A 57 -2.53 -2.64 -4.24
C GLY A 57 -1.32 -2.09 -3.51
N VAL A 58 -0.77 -2.93 -2.64
CA VAL A 58 0.44 -2.65 -1.85
C VAL A 58 1.35 -3.88 -1.83
N ILE A 59 2.66 -3.68 -1.86
CA ILE A 59 3.67 -4.72 -1.65
C ILE A 59 4.19 -4.64 -0.22
N ILE A 60 4.18 -5.79 0.46
CA ILE A 60 4.65 -5.94 1.84
C ILE A 60 5.87 -6.84 1.85
N GLY A 61 6.97 -6.36 2.41
CA GLY A 61 8.23 -7.09 2.55
C GLY A 61 8.53 -7.45 4.01
N ARG A 62 9.54 -6.79 4.57
CA ARG A 62 10.15 -7.04 5.89
C ARG A 62 9.15 -7.24 7.04
N ALA A 63 8.05 -6.49 7.08
CA ALA A 63 7.06 -6.57 8.15
C ALA A 63 6.44 -7.97 8.34
N LEU A 64 6.30 -8.75 7.26
CA LEU A 64 5.82 -10.14 7.34
C LEU A 64 6.89 -11.09 7.90
N TYR A 65 8.16 -10.86 7.57
CA TYR A 65 9.27 -11.67 8.07
C TYR A 65 9.58 -11.41 9.55
N GLU A 66 9.31 -10.20 10.03
CA GLU A 66 9.47 -9.81 11.43
C GLU A 66 8.26 -10.12 12.31
N ASN A 67 7.20 -10.70 11.73
CA ASN A 67 5.95 -11.03 12.42
C ASN A 67 5.26 -9.81 13.07
N ASN A 68 5.38 -8.62 12.47
CA ASN A 68 4.67 -7.43 12.93
C ASN A 68 3.15 -7.61 12.83
N PHE A 69 2.72 -8.39 11.84
CA PHE A 69 1.36 -8.87 11.61
C PHE A 69 1.41 -10.09 10.69
N THR A 70 0.32 -10.81 10.60
CA THR A 70 0.17 -11.98 9.74
C THR A 70 -0.32 -11.61 8.35
N LEU A 71 0.01 -12.44 7.36
CA LEU A 71 -0.55 -12.31 6.01
C LEU A 71 -2.09 -12.36 6.01
N ALA A 72 -2.68 -13.16 6.89
CA ALA A 72 -4.13 -13.26 7.02
C ALA A 72 -4.76 -11.93 7.44
N GLU A 73 -4.22 -11.27 8.47
CA GLU A 73 -4.68 -9.95 8.93
C GLU A 73 -4.53 -8.88 7.83
N ALA A 74 -3.41 -8.92 7.10
CA ALA A 74 -3.18 -7.99 5.99
C ALA A 74 -4.20 -8.18 4.86
N ILE A 75 -4.48 -9.43 4.46
CA ILE A 75 -5.47 -9.75 3.43
C ILE A 75 -6.87 -9.33 3.89
N GLU A 76 -7.24 -9.64 5.13
CA GLU A 76 -8.56 -9.30 5.67
C GLU A 76 -8.79 -7.78 5.65
N LEU A 77 -7.77 -7.00 6.02
CA LEU A 77 -7.85 -5.55 5.99
C LEU A 77 -7.86 -4.97 4.55
N ALA A 78 -7.08 -5.57 3.64
CA ALA A 78 -6.93 -5.14 2.25
C ALA A 78 -8.13 -5.51 1.36
N ARG A 79 -9.04 -6.39 1.80
CA ARG A 79 -10.26 -6.71 1.05
C ARG A 79 -11.09 -5.46 0.82
N TRP A 80 -11.34 -5.14 -0.45
CA TRP A 80 -12.38 -4.21 -0.84
C TRP A 80 -13.73 -4.94 -0.93
N ASP A 81 -14.79 -4.28 -0.50
CA ASP A 81 -16.13 -4.81 -0.68
C ASP A 81 -16.44 -4.82 -2.19
N ASN A 82 -16.66 -6.01 -2.75
CA ASN A 82 -16.98 -6.22 -4.17
C ASN A 82 -18.40 -5.72 -4.54
N ALA A 83 -18.96 -4.75 -3.84
CA ALA A 83 -20.33 -4.29 -4.04
C ALA A 83 -20.52 -3.41 -5.29
N ASN A 84 -19.45 -2.97 -5.95
CA ASN A 84 -19.52 -2.09 -7.14
C ASN A 84 -18.45 -2.47 -8.20
N ARG A 85 -18.53 -3.68 -8.75
CA ARG A 85 -17.95 -3.99 -10.06
C ARG A 85 -19.06 -4.39 -11.03
#